data_AF-A0A7C5QSA2-F1
#
_entry.id   AF-A0A7C5QSA2-F1
#
_cell.length_a   1.000
_cell.length_b   1.000
_cell.length_c   1.000
_cell.angle_alpha   90.00
_cell.angle_beta   90.00
_cell.angle_gamma   90.00
#
_symmetry.space_group_name_H-M   'P 1'
#
loop_
_entity.id
_entity.type
_entity.pdbx_description
1 polymer ?
#
loop_
_entity_poly.entity_id
_entity_poly.type
_entity_poly.pdbx_seq_one_letter_code
_entity_poly.pdbx_strand_id
1 'polypeptide(L)'
;MDSDTEPIAHASELGEFAYCRTAWWLAHVQGLPATNRAAQERGRALHQEHGRRARRAVWLQGAAAWALGLALILIVIGFLLVSKAAGGSL
;
A
#
# COMPACT_ATOMS: atom_id res chain seq x y z
N MET A 1 10.55 -27.78 25.57
CA MET A 1 9.88 -27.20 24.38
C MET A 1 10.26 -25.75 24.35
N ASP A 2 11.26 -25.43 23.53
CA ASP A 2 11.72 -24.07 23.29
C ASP A 2 10.85 -23.47 22.17
N SER A 3 10.10 -22.42 22.47
CA SER A 3 9.20 -21.76 21.51
C SER A 3 9.95 -20.93 20.47
N ASP A 4 11.27 -20.79 20.59
CA ASP A 4 12.04 -19.82 19.83
C ASP A 4 12.63 -20.40 18.52
N THR A 5 12.30 -21.66 18.18
CA THR A 5 12.82 -22.37 16.99
C THR A 5 11.71 -22.84 16.05
N GLU A 6 10.60 -22.12 15.90
CA GLU A 6 9.72 -22.35 14.74
C GLU A 6 10.24 -21.55 13.54
N PRO A 7 10.53 -22.20 12.40
CA PRO A 7 10.92 -21.50 11.18
C PRO A 7 9.82 -20.52 10.75
N ILE A 8 10.14 -19.23 10.73
CA ILE A 8 9.19 -18.19 10.30
C ILE A 8 9.00 -18.31 8.78
N ALA A 9 7.81 -18.74 8.37
CA ALA A 9 7.43 -18.71 6.95
C ALA A 9 7.19 -17.27 6.50
N HIS A 10 7.97 -16.81 5.52
CA HIS A 10 7.79 -15.47 4.96
C HIS A 10 6.60 -15.43 3.98
N ALA A 11 5.93 -14.28 3.87
CA ALA A 11 4.84 -14.10 2.91
C ALA A 11 5.26 -14.40 1.45
N SER A 12 6.53 -14.14 1.10
CA SER A 12 7.08 -14.48 -0.22
C SER A 12 7.20 -15.99 -0.45
N GLU A 13 7.48 -16.74 0.61
CA GLU A 13 7.55 -18.21 0.57
C GLU A 13 6.16 -18.82 0.40
N LEU A 14 5.17 -18.31 1.17
CA LEU A 14 3.77 -18.68 1.02
C LEU A 14 3.24 -18.38 -0.39
N GLY A 15 3.62 -17.23 -0.95
CA GLY A 15 3.29 -16.87 -2.33
C GLY A 15 3.90 -17.83 -3.36
N GLU A 16 5.13 -18.28 -3.15
CA GLU A 16 5.78 -19.27 -4.01
C GLU A 16 5.11 -20.64 -3.90
N PHE A 17 4.75 -21.09 -2.70
CA PHE A 17 4.00 -22.32 -2.47
C PHE A 17 2.62 -22.28 -3.14
N ALA A 18 1.89 -21.18 -2.99
CA ALA A 18 0.57 -20.97 -3.58
C ALA A 18 0.61 -20.93 -5.11
N TYR A 19 1.65 -20.33 -5.69
CA TYR A 19 1.85 -20.30 -7.14
C TYR A 19 2.30 -21.66 -7.69
N CYS A 20 3.34 -22.26 -7.12
CA CYS A 20 3.87 -23.55 -7.54
C CYS A 20 4.52 -24.32 -6.38
N ARG A 21 3.79 -25.30 -5.86
CA ARG A 21 4.21 -26.16 -4.75
C ARG A 21 5.52 -26.92 -5.03
N THR A 22 5.72 -27.39 -6.26
CA THR A 22 6.94 -28.10 -6.67
C THR A 22 8.15 -27.19 -6.70
N ALA A 23 8.02 -25.96 -7.22
CA ALA A 23 9.09 -24.98 -7.22
C ALA A 23 9.49 -24.60 -5.79
N TRP A 24 8.49 -24.38 -4.92
CA TRP A 24 8.72 -24.17 -3.49
C TRP A 24 9.48 -25.33 -2.85
N TRP A 25 9.06 -26.58 -3.06
CA TRP A 25 9.71 -27.76 -2.48
C TRP A 25 11.16 -27.92 -2.97
N LEU A 26 11.39 -27.72 -4.27
CA LEU A 26 12.74 -27.75 -4.83
C LEU A 26 13.62 -26.68 -4.18
N ALA A 27 13.14 -25.45 -4.05
CA ALA A 27 13.92 -24.34 -3.51
C ALA A 27 14.13 -24.43 -1.99
N HIS A 28 13.11 -24.77 -1.21
CA HIS A 28 13.12 -24.68 0.26
C HIS A 28 13.43 -26.00 0.96
N VAL A 29 13.08 -27.15 0.36
CA VAL A 29 13.34 -28.47 0.93
C VAL A 29 14.58 -29.13 0.33
N GLN A 30 14.73 -29.09 -1.00
CA GLN A 30 15.88 -29.70 -1.68
C GLN A 30 17.07 -28.74 -1.87
N GLY A 31 16.91 -27.44 -1.58
CA GLY A 31 17.96 -26.44 -1.76
C GLY A 31 18.35 -26.20 -3.23
N LEU A 32 17.46 -26.52 -4.17
CA LEU A 32 17.65 -26.36 -5.61
C LEU A 32 16.91 -25.09 -6.10
N PRO A 33 17.59 -23.94 -6.16
CA PRO A 33 16.94 -22.70 -6.57
C PRO A 33 16.57 -22.72 -8.05
N ALA A 34 15.55 -21.94 -8.41
CA ALA A 34 15.15 -21.77 -9.80
C ALA A 34 16.30 -21.20 -10.64
N THR A 35 16.50 -21.71 -11.85
CA THR A 35 17.53 -21.21 -12.79
C THR A 35 17.26 -19.78 -13.27
N ASN A 36 16.02 -19.29 -13.16
CA ASN A 36 15.60 -17.96 -13.64
C ASN A 36 15.62 -16.87 -12.56
N ARG A 37 16.48 -16.96 -11.53
CA ARG A 37 16.54 -15.99 -10.40
C ARG A 37 16.57 -14.54 -10.84
N ALA A 38 17.34 -14.21 -11.88
CA ALA A 38 17.43 -12.86 -12.41
C ALA A 38 16.08 -12.31 -12.92
N ALA A 39 15.20 -13.16 -13.46
CA ALA A 39 13.85 -12.75 -13.84
C ALA A 39 12.97 -12.53 -12.60
N GLN A 40 13.08 -13.40 -11.59
CA GLN A 40 12.34 -13.27 -10.34
C GLN A 40 12.73 -12.00 -9.57
N GLU A 41 14.02 -11.68 -9.48
CA GLU A 41 14.54 -10.47 -8.81
C GLU A 41 14.06 -9.20 -9.52
N ARG A 42 14.08 -9.18 -10.87
CA ARG A 42 13.49 -8.09 -11.65
C ARG A 42 11.99 -7.94 -11.36
N GLY A 43 11.25 -9.04 -11.30
CA GLY A 43 9.83 -9.03 -10.94
C GLY A 43 9.58 -8.43 -9.55
N ARG A 44 10.39 -8.85 -8.54
CA ARG A 44 10.33 -8.31 -7.17
C ARG A 44 10.64 -6.81 -7.14
N ALA A 45 11.66 -6.35 -7.85
CA ALA A 45 12.01 -4.93 -7.91
C ALA A 45 10.87 -4.09 -8.52
N LEU A 46 10.27 -4.56 -9.61
CA LEU A 46 9.11 -3.92 -10.24
C LEU A 46 7.89 -3.87 -9.30
N HIS A 47 7.61 -4.95 -8.56
CA HIS A 47 6.53 -4.98 -7.57
C HIS A 47 6.78 -4.03 -6.39
N GLN A 48 8.02 -3.94 -5.91
CA GLN A 48 8.38 -3.00 -4.84
C GLN A 48 8.22 -1.54 -5.30
N GLU A 49 8.64 -1.23 -6.52
CA GLU A 49 8.46 0.08 -7.11
C GLU A 49 6.98 0.42 -7.30
N HIS A 50 6.20 -0.50 -7.88
CA HIS A 50 4.76 -0.33 -8.02
C HIS A 50 4.08 -0.11 -6.65
N GLY A 51 4.43 -0.91 -5.64
CA GLY A 51 3.91 -0.76 -4.29
C GLY A 51 4.23 0.61 -3.67
N ARG A 52 5.42 1.16 -3.92
CA ARG A 52 5.75 2.54 -3.50
C ARG A 52 4.88 3.58 -4.20
N ARG A 53 4.65 3.43 -5.51
CA ARG A 53 3.80 4.33 -6.29
C ARG A 53 2.34 4.26 -5.83
N ALA A 54 1.81 3.06 -5.61
CA ALA A 54 0.46 2.83 -5.12
C ALA A 54 0.23 3.48 -3.74
N ARG A 55 1.17 3.29 -2.79
CA ARG A 55 1.09 3.95 -1.47
C ARG A 55 1.06 5.47 -1.57
N ARG A 56 1.91 6.06 -2.43
CA ARG A 56 1.90 7.51 -2.67
C ARG A 56 0.58 7.98 -3.26
N ALA A 57 0.02 7.24 -4.22
CA ALA A 57 -1.26 7.58 -4.82
C ALA A 57 -2.39 7.59 -3.78
N VAL A 58 -2.49 6.55 -2.94
CA VAL A 58 -3.49 6.48 -1.86
C VAL A 58 -3.33 7.65 -0.88
N TRP A 59 -2.09 7.96 -0.49
CA TRP A 59 -1.83 9.08 0.42
C TRP A 59 -2.23 10.44 -0.19
N LEU A 60 -1.86 10.68 -1.45
CA LEU A 60 -2.23 11.91 -2.17
C LEU A 60 -3.74 12.04 -2.38
N GLN A 61 -4.43 10.94 -2.69
CA GLN A 61 -5.90 10.91 -2.79
C GLN A 61 -6.55 11.30 -1.46
N GLY A 62 -6.05 10.74 -0.35
CA GLY A 62 -6.52 11.12 0.99
C GLY A 62 -6.27 12.60 1.28
N ALA A 63 -5.06 13.11 1.02
CA ALA A 63 -4.73 14.52 1.23
C ALA A 63 -5.60 15.46 0.38
N ALA A 64 -5.87 15.10 -0.88
CA ALA A 64 -6.74 15.87 -1.76
C ALA A 64 -8.18 15.89 -1.25
N ALA A 65 -8.71 14.76 -0.78
CA ALA A 65 -10.05 14.68 -0.19
C ALA A 65 -10.17 15.58 1.06
N TRP A 66 -9.17 15.56 1.94
CA TRP A 66 -9.12 16.45 3.11
C TRP A 66 -9.05 17.92 2.73
N ALA A 67 -8.20 18.28 1.77
CA ALA A 67 -8.06 19.66 1.30
C ALA A 67 -9.37 20.18 0.69
N LEU A 68 -10.04 19.36 -0.13
CA LEU A 68 -11.35 19.69 -0.70
C LEU A 68 -12.42 19.86 0.38
N GLY A 69 -12.45 18.96 1.37
CA GLY A 69 -13.37 19.07 2.51
C GLY A 69 -13.16 20.36 3.30
N LEU A 70 -11.91 20.73 3.59
CA LEU A 70 -11.58 21.97 4.28
C LEU A 70 -11.97 23.21 3.46
N ALA A 71 -11.69 23.20 2.16
CA ALA A 71 -12.09 24.30 1.28
C ALA A 71 -13.61 24.52 1.26
N LEU A 72 -14.40 23.45 1.20
CA LEU A 72 -15.85 23.52 1.27
C LEU A 72 -16.34 24.12 2.60
N ILE A 73 -15.75 23.69 3.73
CA ILE A 73 -16.08 24.24 5.05
C ILE A 73 -15.81 25.75 5.09
N LEU A 74 -14.64 26.20 4.61
CA LEU A 74 -14.29 27.61 4.58
C LEU A 74 -15.23 28.44 3.69
N ILE A 75 -15.64 27.89 2.53
CA ILE A 75 -16.63 28.53 1.66
C ILE A 75 -17.96 28.71 2.38
N VAL A 76 -18.45 27.66 3.06
CA VAL A 76 -19.71 27.73 3.82
C VAL A 76 -19.62 28.76 4.94
N ILE A 77 -18.54 28.75 5.73
CA ILE A 77 -18.32 29.72 6.79
C ILE A 77 -18.27 31.15 6.21
N GLY A 78 -17.50 31.37 5.15
CA GLY A 78 -17.40 32.68 4.48
C GLY A 78 -18.76 33.17 3.99
N PHE A 79 -19.55 32.30 3.36
CA PHE A 79 -20.90 32.61 2.91
C PHE A 79 -21.85 32.98 4.06
N LEU A 80 -21.79 32.24 5.17
CA LEU A 80 -22.58 32.53 6.37
C LEU A 80 -22.20 33.87 7.02
N LEU A 81 -20.92 34.21 7.04
CA LEU A 81 -20.44 35.48 7.58
C LEU A 81 -20.88 36.66 6.70
N VAL A 82 -20.75 36.54 5.38
CA VAL A 82 -21.19 37.58 4.44
C VAL A 82 -22.70 37.77 4.49
N SER A 83 -23.48 36.69 4.52
CA SER A 83 -24.95 36.78 4.61
C SER A 83 -25.41 37.38 5.94
N LYS A 84 -24.75 37.08 7.06
CA LYS A 84 -25.00 37.74 8.34
C LYS A 84 -24.69 39.24 8.29
N ALA A 85 -23.57 39.63 7.68
CA ALA A 85 -23.21 41.04 7.54
C ALA A 85 -24.20 41.81 6.64
N ALA A 86 -24.67 41.19 5.55
CA ALA A 86 -25.65 41.78 4.65
C ALA A 86 -27.05 41.87 5.25
N GLY A 87 -27.45 40.90 6.09
CA GLY A 87 -28.76 40.89 6.77
C GLY A 87 -28.85 41.79 8.00
N GLY A 88 -27.72 42.21 8.59
CA GLY A 88 -27.67 43.13 9.73
C GLY A 88 -27.63 44.61 9.38
N SER A 89 -27.78 44.98 8.10
CA SER A 89 -27.77 46.38 7.60
C SER A 89 -29.17 46.95 7.32
N LEU A 90 -30.24 46.34 7.84
CA LEU A 90 -31.61 46.93 7.84
C LEU A 90 -32.01 47.39 9.24
#